data_AF-A0A1Y5ETC2-F1
#
_entry.id   AF-A0A1Y5ETC2-F1
#
_cell.length_a   1.000
_cell.length_b   1.000
_cell.length_c   1.000
_cell.angle_alpha   90.00
_cell.angle_beta   90.00
_cell.angle_gamma   90.00
#
_symmetry.space_group_name_H-M   'P 1'
#
loop_
_entity.id
_entity.type
_entity.pdbx_description
1 polymer ?
#
loop_
_entity_poly.entity_id
_entity_poly.type
_entity_poly.pdbx_seq_one_letter_code
_entity_poly.pdbx_strand_id
1 'polypeptide(L)'
;MASETITSSEYIRHHLQNLTFGQHHDGSWGLAHDAQQAADMGFWSINVDSMAMTLVLGAVLMWFFRSVAKKVEAGVPSGAQNFAEWVIDFINDSVRGSFSGRSALV
;
A
#
# COMPACT_ATOMS: atom_id res chain seq x y z
N MET A 1 24.52 18.50 21.23
CA MET A 1 23.16 18.45 20.65
C MET A 1 22.24 17.95 21.74
N ALA A 2 21.43 18.83 22.33
CA ALA A 2 20.54 18.47 23.42
C ALA A 2 19.46 17.53 22.88
N SER A 3 19.37 16.33 23.44
CA SER A 3 18.22 15.46 23.26
C SER A 3 17.06 16.13 24.01
N GLU A 4 16.26 16.93 23.30
CA GLU A 4 15.02 17.45 23.88
C GLU A 4 14.14 16.28 24.32
N THR A 5 13.64 16.34 25.55
CA THR A 5 12.72 15.35 26.10
C THR A 5 11.43 15.37 25.29
N ILE A 6 11.28 14.45 24.34
CA ILE A 6 10.04 14.26 23.58
C ILE A 6 8.95 13.87 24.59
N THR A 7 8.00 14.77 24.80
CA THR A 7 6.83 14.45 25.63
C THR A 7 5.98 13.42 24.89
N SER A 8 5.29 12.53 25.62
CA SER A 8 4.43 11.51 24.98
C SER A 8 3.39 12.13 24.04
N SER A 9 2.90 13.33 24.35
CA SER A 9 1.97 14.09 23.49
C SER A 9 2.61 14.53 22.17
N GLU A 10 3.87 15.00 22.22
CA GLU A 10 4.63 15.39 21.02
C GLU A 10 4.89 14.17 20.13
N TYR A 11 5.28 13.05 20.74
CA TYR A 11 5.52 11.78 20.05
C TYR A 11 4.29 11.29 19.29
N ILE A 12 3.12 11.32 19.95
CA ILE A 12 1.84 10.91 19.33
C ILE A 12 1.51 11.81 18.14
N ARG A 13 1.68 13.13 18.27
CA ARG A 13 1.40 14.08 17.17
C ARG A 13 2.32 13.85 15.97
N HIS A 14 3.60 13.60 16.21
CA HIS A 14 4.56 13.30 15.14
C HIS A 14 4.22 11.98 14.41
N HIS A 15 3.72 10.95 15.11
CA HIS A 15 3.36 9.67 14.49
C HIS A 15 2.05 9.69 13.69
N LEU A 16 1.17 10.66 13.96
CA LEU A 16 -0.08 10.83 13.22
C LEU A 16 0.10 11.69 11.95
N GLN A 17 1.31 12.20 11.70
CA GLN A 17 1.65 12.98 10.52
C GLN A 17 2.15 12.07 9.40
N ASN A 18 1.56 12.24 8.21
CA ASN A 18 2.03 11.57 7.00
C ASN A 18 3.08 12.44 6.29
N LEU A 19 3.92 11.79 5.49
CA LEU A 19 4.83 12.45 4.57
C LEU A 19 4.04 12.98 3.36
N THR A 20 3.57 14.22 3.45
CA THR A 20 2.75 14.86 2.42
C THR A 20 3.57 15.75 1.50
N PHE A 21 3.41 15.59 0.18
CA PHE A 21 3.96 16.46 -0.86
C PHE A 21 2.85 17.31 -1.47
N GLY A 22 3.07 18.61 -1.59
CA GLY A 22 2.06 19.52 -2.11
C GLY A 22 2.60 20.92 -2.39
N GLN A 23 1.69 21.82 -2.77
CA GLN A 23 2.02 23.22 -2.99
C GLN A 23 1.89 24.00 -1.69
N HIS A 24 2.95 24.67 -1.28
CA HIS A 24 2.94 25.60 -0.15
C HIS A 24 2.22 26.90 -0.54
N HIS A 25 1.81 27.68 0.46
CA HIS A 25 1.07 28.93 0.27
C HIS A 25 1.87 30.00 -0.52
N ASP A 26 3.20 29.91 -0.56
CA ASP A 26 4.09 30.75 -1.36
C ASP A 26 4.17 30.34 -2.85
N GLY A 27 3.47 29.28 -3.23
CA GLY A 27 3.45 28.73 -4.58
C GLY A 27 4.56 27.71 -4.85
N SER A 28 5.48 27.48 -3.92
CA SER A 28 6.54 26.47 -4.04
C SER A 28 5.99 25.05 -3.85
N TRP A 29 6.64 24.06 -4.47
CA TRP A 29 6.29 22.65 -4.29
C TRP A 29 7.31 21.99 -3.38
N GLY A 30 6.83 21.29 -2.36
CA GLY A 30 7.70 20.74 -1.33
C GLY A 30 7.02 19.70 -0.46
N LEU A 31 7.80 19.16 0.48
CA LEU A 31 7.31 18.26 1.52
C LEU A 31 6.86 19.08 2.73
N ALA A 32 5.73 18.72 3.31
CA ALA A 32 5.26 19.29 4.55
C ALA A 32 6.22 18.90 5.68
N HIS A 33 6.68 19.90 6.44
CA HIS A 33 7.56 19.67 7.60
C HIS A 33 6.79 19.65 8.93
N ASP A 34 5.50 20.00 8.91
CA ASP A 34 4.61 19.95 10.05
C ASP A 34 3.16 19.63 9.61
N ALA A 35 2.30 19.25 10.57
CA ALA A 35 0.89 18.94 10.31
C ALA A 35 0.10 20.13 9.73
N GLN A 36 0.51 21.36 10.05
CA GLN A 36 -0.23 22.54 9.65
C GLN A 36 0.03 22.84 8.17
N GLN A 37 1.29 22.76 7.73
CA GLN A 37 1.70 22.81 6.33
C GLN A 37 1.05 21.69 5.53
N ALA A 38 0.99 20.46 6.05
CA ALA A 38 0.31 19.36 5.37
C ALA A 38 -1.19 19.63 5.16
N ALA A 39 -1.85 20.26 6.16
CA ALA A 39 -3.25 20.66 6.05
C ALA A 39 -3.45 21.85 5.09
N ASP A 40 -2.52 22.80 5.08
CA ASP A 40 -2.57 24.02 4.28
C ASP A 40 -2.27 23.78 2.79
N MET A 41 -1.62 22.66 2.44
CA MET A 41 -1.35 22.25 1.04
C MET A 41 -2.63 21.94 0.22
N GLY A 42 -3.79 21.81 0.88
CA GLY A 42 -5.08 21.67 0.23
C GLY A 42 -5.29 20.35 -0.54
N PHE A 43 -6.21 20.38 -1.52
CA PHE A 43 -6.68 19.17 -2.22
C PHE A 43 -5.60 18.48 -3.07
N TRP A 44 -4.61 19.23 -3.57
CA TRP A 44 -3.54 18.70 -4.43
C TRP A 44 -2.33 18.17 -3.63
N SER A 45 -2.56 17.83 -2.36
CA SER A 45 -1.56 17.21 -1.51
C SER A 45 -1.59 15.68 -1.65
N ILE A 46 -0.41 15.07 -1.72
CA ILE A 46 -0.23 13.63 -1.92
C ILE A 46 0.56 13.06 -0.76
N ASN A 47 0.02 12.03 -0.11
CA ASN A 47 0.72 11.28 0.95
C ASN A 47 1.70 10.30 0.31
N VAL A 48 2.96 10.73 0.21
CA VAL A 48 4.03 10.01 -0.49
C VAL A 48 4.37 8.71 0.21
N ASP A 49 4.35 8.70 1.54
CA ASP A 49 4.59 7.50 2.35
C ASP A 49 3.59 6.38 2.03
N SER A 50 2.32 6.70 1.98
CA SER A 50 1.20 5.79 1.77
C SER A 50 1.19 5.30 0.32
N MET A 51 1.49 6.18 -0.63
CA MET A 51 1.67 5.81 -2.03
C MET A 51 2.85 4.88 -2.22
N ALA A 52 4.00 5.19 -1.61
CA ALA A 52 5.19 4.35 -1.68
C ALA A 52 4.92 2.96 -1.10
N MET A 53 4.30 2.88 0.09
CA MET A 53 3.94 1.60 0.70
C MET A 53 2.96 0.80 -0.17
N THR A 54 1.98 1.46 -0.79
CA THR A 54 1.03 0.79 -1.69
C THR A 54 1.71 0.24 -2.93
N LEU A 55 2.59 1.01 -3.56
CA LEU A 55 3.35 0.57 -4.74
C LEU A 55 4.31 -0.57 -4.41
N VAL A 56 4.99 -0.51 -3.27
CA VAL A 56 5.90 -1.56 -2.80
C VAL A 56 5.12 -2.84 -2.53
N LEU A 57 4.03 -2.79 -1.76
CA LEU A 57 3.22 -3.96 -1.46
C LEU A 57 2.59 -4.57 -2.73
N GLY A 58 2.07 -3.72 -3.63
CA GLY A 58 1.56 -4.17 -4.93
C GLY A 58 2.63 -4.84 -5.78
N ALA A 59 3.83 -4.27 -5.86
CA ALA A 59 4.96 -4.85 -6.58
C ALA A 59 5.40 -6.19 -5.99
N VAL A 60 5.47 -6.30 -4.65
CA VAL A 60 5.82 -7.54 -3.95
C VAL A 60 4.78 -8.63 -4.21
N LEU A 61 3.50 -8.31 -4.14
CA LEU A 61 2.42 -9.26 -4.43
C LEU A 61 2.47 -9.73 -5.88
N MET A 62 2.57 -8.81 -6.84
CA MET A 62 2.70 -9.15 -8.26
C MET A 62 3.94 -10.02 -8.52
N TRP A 63 5.07 -9.68 -7.89
CA TRP A 63 6.30 -10.45 -8.01
C TRP A 63 6.17 -11.85 -7.41
N PHE A 64 5.50 -12.00 -6.27
CA PHE A 64 5.24 -13.29 -5.63
C PHE A 64 4.42 -14.21 -6.55
N PHE A 65 3.26 -13.76 -7.00
CA PHE A 65 2.40 -14.56 -7.89
C PHE A 65 3.07 -14.86 -9.23
N ARG A 66 3.80 -13.89 -9.81
CA ARG A 66 4.60 -14.11 -11.03
C ARG A 66 5.68 -15.17 -10.82
N SER A 67 6.32 -15.18 -9.65
CA SER A 67 7.39 -16.14 -9.34
C SER A 67 6.85 -17.56 -9.19
N VAL A 68 5.67 -17.71 -8.57
CA VAL A 68 4.97 -19.01 -8.45
C VAL A 68 4.48 -19.48 -9.82
N ALA A 69 3.80 -18.62 -10.58
CA ALA A 69 3.24 -18.97 -11.89
C ALA A 69 4.31 -19.44 -12.89
N LYS A 70 5.53 -18.90 -12.81
CA LYS A 70 6.66 -19.33 -13.65
C LYS A 70 7.24 -20.70 -13.28
N LYS A 71 6.99 -21.18 -12.07
CA LYS A 71 7.55 -22.42 -11.51
C LYS A 71 6.46 -23.45 -11.20
N VAL A 72 5.27 -23.26 -11.76
CA VAL A 72 4.13 -24.12 -11.49
C VAL A 72 4.38 -25.49 -12.12
N GLU A 73 4.20 -26.55 -11.34
CA GLU A 73 4.31 -27.93 -11.80
C GLU A 73 3.01 -28.68 -11.51
N ALA A 74 2.58 -29.55 -12.42
CA ALA A 74 1.35 -30.35 -12.27
C ALA A 74 1.51 -31.57 -11.35
N GLY A 75 2.73 -31.82 -10.85
CA GLY A 75 3.06 -32.92 -9.95
C GLY A 75 2.74 -32.59 -8.49
N VAL A 76 3.69 -32.85 -7.59
CA VAL A 76 3.56 -32.47 -6.18
C VAL A 76 3.90 -30.98 -6.02
N PRO A 77 2.95 -30.12 -5.62
CA PRO A 77 3.21 -28.69 -5.53
C PRO A 77 4.21 -28.37 -4.41
N SER A 78 5.06 -27.38 -4.66
CA SER A 78 5.88 -26.79 -3.59
C SER A 78 4.99 -26.02 -2.60
N GLY A 79 5.47 -25.78 -1.38
CA GLY A 79 4.67 -25.08 -0.35
C GLY A 79 4.16 -23.70 -0.77
N ALA A 80 4.95 -22.95 -1.55
CA ALA A 80 4.55 -21.63 -2.08
C ALA A 80 3.51 -21.73 -3.20
N GLN A 81 3.59 -22.77 -4.04
CA GLN A 81 2.57 -23.05 -5.05
C GLN A 81 1.24 -23.43 -4.40
N ASN A 82 1.27 -24.36 -3.44
CA ASN A 82 0.07 -24.78 -2.71
C ASN A 82 -0.64 -23.59 -2.02
N PHE A 83 0.13 -22.68 -1.41
CA PHE A 83 -0.45 -21.47 -0.81
C PHE A 83 -1.10 -20.55 -1.86
N ALA A 84 -0.45 -20.33 -3.01
CA ALA A 84 -1.00 -19.50 -4.06
C ALA A 84 -2.27 -20.10 -4.69
N GLU A 85 -2.28 -21.41 -4.94
CA GLU A 85 -3.44 -22.16 -5.43
C GLU A 85 -4.61 -22.05 -4.46
N TRP A 86 -4.37 -22.30 -3.17
CA TRP A 86 -5.38 -22.15 -2.13
C TRP A 86 -6.01 -20.75 -2.08
N VAL A 87 -5.20 -19.69 -2.20
CA VAL A 87 -5.70 -18.31 -2.25
C VAL A 87 -6.57 -18.08 -3.49
N ILE A 88 -6.14 -18.58 -4.65
CA ILE A 88 -6.87 -18.41 -5.92
C ILE A 88 -8.21 -19.16 -5.87
N ASP A 89 -8.22 -20.39 -5.38
CA ASP A 89 -9.44 -21.19 -5.23
C ASP A 89 -10.43 -20.51 -4.28
N PHE A 90 -9.96 -20.00 -3.14
CA PHE A 90 -10.78 -19.22 -2.23
C PHE A 90 -11.42 -17.99 -2.90
N ILE A 91 -10.65 -17.26 -3.72
CA ILE A 91 -11.17 -16.10 -4.47
C ILE A 91 -12.21 -16.56 -5.48
N ASN A 92 -11.95 -17.62 -6.24
CA ASN A 92 -12.86 -18.16 -7.26
C ASN A 92 -14.20 -18.60 -6.65
N ASP A 93 -14.17 -19.31 -5.53
CA ASP A 93 -15.37 -19.74 -4.81
C ASP A 93 -16.16 -18.53 -4.28
N SER A 94 -15.46 -17.53 -3.72
CA SER A 94 -16.10 -16.30 -3.24
C SER A 94 -16.77 -15.50 -4.35
N VAL A 95 -16.14 -15.42 -5.53
CA VAL A 95 -16.68 -14.74 -6.70
C VAL A 95 -17.88 -15.49 -7.27
N ARG A 96 -17.80 -16.82 -7.42
CA ARG A 96 -18.91 -17.64 -7.92
C ARG A 96 -20.12 -17.63 -6.99
N GLY A 97 -19.89 -17.58 -5.68
CA GLY A 97 -20.96 -17.42 -4.69
C GLY A 97 -21.66 -16.06 -4.78
N SER A 98 -20.95 -15.01 -5.21
CA SER A 98 -21.46 -13.64 -5.24
C SER A 98 -21.96 -13.17 -6.61
N PHE A 99 -21.48 -13.77 -7.70
CA PHE A 99 -21.76 -13.36 -9.07
C PHE A 99 -21.95 -14.56 -10.00
N SER A 100 -23.11 -14.62 -10.66
CA SER A 100 -23.51 -15.73 -11.56
C SER A 100 -23.55 -15.34 -13.04
N GLY A 101 -23.19 -14.10 -13.39
CA GLY A 101 -23.10 -13.63 -14.76
C GLY A 101 -21.81 -14.07 -15.46
N ARG A 102 -21.85 -14.27 -16.79
CA ARG A 102 -20.61 -14.39 -17.58
C ARG A 102 -20.09 -12.99 -17.89
N SER A 103 -18.90 -12.67 -17.39
CA SER A 103 -18.14 -11.49 -17.84
C SER A 103 -17.31 -11.91 -19.06
N ALA A 104 -17.20 -11.06 -20.09
CA ALA A 104 -16.25 -11.33 -21.18
C ALA A 104 -14.78 -11.13 -20.75
N LEU A 105 -14.56 -10.57 -19.56
CA LEU A 105 -13.25 -10.30 -18.96
C LEU A 105 -12.85 -11.32 -17.86
N VAL A 106 -13.75 -12.22 -17.43
CA VAL A 106 -13.50 -13.25 -16.39
C VAL A 106 -14.11 -14.58 -16.79
#